data_AF-A0A7J4X585-F1
#
_entry.id   AF-A0A7J4X585-F1
#
_cell.length_a   1.000
_cell.length_b   1.000
_cell.length_c   1.000
_cell.angle_alpha   90.00
_cell.angle_beta   90.00
_cell.angle_gamma   90.00
#
_symmetry.space_group_name_H-M   'P 1'
#
loop_
_entity.id
_entity.type
_entity.pdbx_description
1 polymer ?
#
loop_
_entity_poly.entity_id
_entity_poly.type
_entity_poly.pdbx_seq_one_letter_code
_entity_poly.pdbx_strand_id
1 'polypeptide(L)'
;MTEAIQEIIDEGAAVNANAQAPAEAAPVDVSPQADAAADVTPPDTDAPPQDGPTWPEDWREKLAGDDEAFLKQLKRYSSPTTFAKGFKERESLIRSGQLKQAKPDGTDEKAMAEWRKDNGVPDDPTGYKVPDDVAKFLTDGDKPIVSAWFEDAHAAGFNQEQAQRGLEWYAKTLSNIEEQQAAADNQAKNAAEDALRKEWSHAEYKANTTLAARYLANTPLGEQWADLRTADGRRLGDSPDFVMWAADQGRQSFGDVAFATGESDRKFAARKDEIESVLKTDINRYFKEGLDKEYAEILKTDEKRKR
;
A
#
# COMPACT_ATOMS: atom_id res chain seq x y z
N MET A 1 -20.10 8.56 18.00
CA MET A 1 -19.06 7.70 17.39
C MET A 1 -17.73 8.44 17.21
N THR A 2 -17.51 9.55 17.92
CA THR A 2 -16.29 10.38 17.78
C THR A 2 -15.42 10.39 19.04
N GLU A 3 -15.94 9.91 20.17
CA GLU A 3 -15.22 9.88 21.46
C GLU A 3 -14.49 8.55 21.72
N ALA A 4 -14.95 7.43 21.15
CA ALA A 4 -14.34 6.11 21.37
C ALA A 4 -13.00 5.89 20.60
N ILE A 5 -12.63 6.82 19.71
CA ILE A 5 -11.42 6.71 18.88
C ILE A 5 -10.22 7.41 19.58
N GLN A 6 -10.48 8.41 20.42
CA GLN A 6 -9.43 9.11 21.16
C GLN A 6 -8.92 8.31 22.36
N GLU A 7 -9.77 7.48 22.97
CA GLU A 7 -9.46 6.71 24.18
C GLU A 7 -8.50 5.52 23.94
N ILE A 8 -8.33 5.09 22.68
CA ILE A 8 -7.48 3.94 22.33
C ILE A 8 -6.02 4.37 22.03
N ILE A 9 -5.77 5.65 21.79
CA ILE A 9 -4.40 6.18 21.57
C ILE A 9 -3.58 6.13 22.89
N ASP A 10 -4.24 6.14 24.06
CA ASP A 10 -3.59 6.12 25.37
C ASP A 10 -3.21 4.70 25.89
N GLU A 11 -3.75 3.62 25.34
CA GLU A 11 -3.58 2.25 25.89
C GLU A 11 -2.56 1.35 25.14
N GLY A 12 -1.90 1.84 24.09
CA GLY A 12 -0.93 1.05 23.32
C GLY A 12 0.40 0.73 24.02
N ALA A 13 0.63 1.27 25.21
CA ALA A 13 1.86 1.11 25.99
C ALA A 13 1.93 -0.22 26.75
N ALA A 14 1.75 -1.36 26.09
CA ALA A 14 2.12 -2.65 26.67
C ALA A 14 2.37 -3.76 25.63
N VAL A 15 3.63 -4.21 25.61
CA VAL A 15 4.13 -5.54 25.20
C VAL A 15 4.25 -5.83 23.69
N ASN A 16 5.47 -5.75 23.16
CA ASN A 16 6.17 -6.96 22.70
C ASN A 16 7.67 -6.74 22.46
N ALA A 17 8.48 -7.31 23.35
CA ALA A 17 9.90 -7.50 23.19
C ALA A 17 10.15 -8.82 22.47
N ASN A 18 10.17 -8.83 21.13
CA ASN A 18 10.94 -9.80 20.36
C ASN A 18 11.01 -9.38 18.88
N ALA A 19 12.05 -8.66 18.48
CA ALA A 19 12.38 -8.45 17.07
C ALA A 19 13.82 -8.91 16.85
N GLN A 20 13.93 -9.95 16.03
CA GLN A 20 15.15 -10.62 15.61
C GLN A 20 15.97 -9.69 14.71
N ALA A 21 17.26 -9.53 15.01
CA ALA A 21 18.17 -8.66 14.28
C ALA A 21 18.40 -9.15 12.83
N PRO A 22 18.31 -8.27 11.81
CA PRO A 22 18.84 -8.54 10.49
C PRO A 22 20.31 -8.09 10.35
N ALA A 23 20.98 -8.77 9.44
CA ALA A 23 22.41 -8.83 9.22
C ALA A 23 23.12 -7.51 8.87
N GLU A 24 24.39 -7.49 9.27
CA GLU A 24 25.43 -6.51 9.03
C GLU A 24 25.62 -6.21 7.53
N ALA A 25 25.39 -4.94 7.15
CA ALA A 25 25.75 -4.39 5.85
C ALA A 25 27.01 -3.53 6.00
N ALA A 26 27.96 -3.73 5.08
CA ALA A 26 29.31 -3.16 5.05
C ALA A 26 29.35 -1.60 5.11
N PRO A 27 30.44 -1.01 5.61
CA PRO A 27 30.53 0.43 5.83
C PRO A 27 30.58 1.18 4.49
N VAL A 28 29.57 2.02 4.27
CA VAL A 28 29.62 3.10 3.28
C VAL A 28 30.40 4.25 3.88
N ASP A 29 31.57 4.52 3.30
CA ASP A 29 32.42 5.66 3.58
C ASP A 29 31.68 6.95 3.19
N VAL A 30 31.24 7.70 4.20
CA VAL A 30 30.69 9.06 4.04
C VAL A 30 31.68 10.02 4.68
N SER A 31 32.59 10.53 3.86
CA SER A 31 33.41 11.69 4.20
C SER A 31 32.50 12.88 4.57
N PRO A 32 32.86 13.66 5.61
CA PRO A 32 32.01 14.75 6.11
C PRO A 32 31.94 15.89 5.09
N GLN A 33 30.75 16.07 4.52
CA GLN A 33 30.46 17.22 3.68
C GLN A 33 30.25 18.43 4.61
N ALA A 34 31.28 19.28 4.66
CA ALA A 34 31.27 20.55 5.36
C ALA A 34 30.07 21.39 4.94
N ASP A 35 29.46 22.01 5.95
CA ASP A 35 28.34 22.94 5.87
C ASP A 35 28.35 23.80 4.61
N ALA A 36 27.28 23.68 3.82
CA ALA A 36 26.92 24.65 2.81
C ALA A 36 26.56 25.96 3.52
N ALA A 37 27.57 26.82 3.71
CA ALA A 37 27.34 28.23 3.93
C ALA A 37 26.41 28.72 2.81
N ALA A 38 25.22 29.20 3.19
CA ALA A 38 24.27 29.81 2.27
C ALA A 38 25.00 30.89 1.47
N ASP A 39 25.23 30.60 0.19
CA ASP A 39 25.81 31.53 -0.77
C ASP A 39 24.74 32.58 -1.08
N VAL A 40 24.77 33.68 -0.32
CA VAL A 40 24.00 34.87 -0.66
C VAL A 40 24.80 35.58 -1.75
N THR A 41 24.48 35.28 -3.00
CA THR A 41 24.98 36.00 -4.17
C THR A 41 24.74 37.51 -3.95
N PRO A 42 25.78 38.37 -4.09
CA PRO A 42 25.59 39.81 -4.04
C PRO A 42 24.60 40.23 -5.14
N PRO A 43 23.78 41.28 -4.92
CA PRO A 43 22.94 41.80 -6.00
C PRO A 43 23.83 42.27 -7.14
N ASP A 44 23.44 41.93 -8.37
CA ASP A 44 24.12 42.30 -9.61
C ASP A 44 24.52 43.78 -9.61
N THR A 45 25.80 44.00 -9.89
CA THR A 45 26.39 45.33 -10.08
C THR A 45 25.83 46.00 -11.33
N ASP A 46 24.72 46.72 -11.17
CA ASP A 46 24.41 47.83 -12.06
C ASP A 46 25.37 49.01 -11.79
N ALA A 47 25.80 49.64 -12.89
CA ALA A 47 26.74 50.76 -12.96
C ALA A 47 26.45 51.89 -11.96
N PRO A 48 27.46 52.66 -11.52
CA PRO A 48 27.33 53.57 -10.39
C PRO A 48 26.33 54.69 -10.69
N PRO A 49 25.31 54.91 -9.83
CA PRO A 49 24.58 56.17 -9.83
C PRO A 49 25.53 57.28 -9.36
N GLN A 50 25.86 58.20 -10.25
CA GLN A 50 26.37 59.51 -9.86
C GLN A 50 25.25 60.30 -9.16
N ASP A 51 25.65 61.17 -8.24
CA ASP A 51 24.83 62.06 -7.40
C ASP A 51 24.31 61.46 -6.07
N GLY A 52 25.27 61.12 -5.21
CA GLY A 52 25.11 61.05 -3.76
C GLY A 52 26.33 61.65 -3.06
N PRO A 53 26.31 61.88 -1.72
CA PRO A 53 27.45 62.44 -0.99
C PRO A 53 28.72 61.64 -1.32
N THR A 54 29.78 62.34 -1.77
CA THR A 54 31.05 61.72 -2.13
C THR A 54 31.72 61.18 -0.88
N TRP A 55 31.67 59.85 -0.72
CA TRP A 55 32.38 59.15 0.34
C TRP A 55 33.87 59.04 0.03
N PRO A 56 34.75 59.08 1.05
CA PRO A 56 36.18 58.84 0.86
C PRO A 56 36.45 57.46 0.25
N GLU A 57 37.47 57.32 -0.61
CA GLU A 57 37.83 56.03 -1.20
C GLU A 57 38.25 54.97 -0.16
N ASP A 58 38.84 55.45 0.94
CA ASP A 58 39.31 54.64 2.08
C ASP A 58 38.21 54.31 3.11
N TRP A 59 36.93 54.48 2.74
CA TRP A 59 35.81 54.23 3.65
C TRP A 59 35.76 52.78 4.15
N ARG A 60 36.24 51.82 3.35
CA ARG A 60 36.24 50.39 3.70
C ARG A 60 37.28 50.11 4.78
N GLU A 61 38.47 50.69 4.61
CA GLU A 61 39.59 50.63 5.56
C GLU A 61 39.22 51.33 6.87
N LYS A 62 38.60 52.51 6.80
CA LYS A 62 38.11 53.25 7.97
C LYS A 62 37.01 52.53 8.74
N LEU A 63 36.09 51.84 8.04
CA LEU A 63 35.00 51.10 8.66
C LEU A 63 35.45 49.75 9.21
N ALA A 64 36.41 49.10 8.56
CA ALA A 64 36.98 47.83 9.02
C ALA A 64 37.91 47.99 10.22
N GLY A 65 38.61 49.12 10.33
CA GLY A 65 39.68 49.30 11.32
C GLY A 65 40.75 48.22 11.14
N ASP A 66 41.03 47.49 12.22
CA ASP A 66 42.03 46.41 12.23
C ASP A 66 41.46 45.02 11.85
N ASP A 67 40.16 44.91 11.53
CA ASP A 67 39.52 43.63 11.16
C ASP A 67 39.70 43.31 9.66
N GLU A 68 40.76 42.56 9.34
CA GLU A 68 41.04 42.12 7.97
C GLU A 68 39.92 41.26 7.36
N ALA A 69 39.18 40.49 8.17
CA ALA A 69 38.09 39.66 7.68
C ALA A 69 36.90 40.53 7.26
N PHE A 70 36.56 41.52 8.09
CA PHE A 70 35.52 42.49 7.76
C PHE A 70 35.94 43.38 6.58
N LEU A 71 37.21 43.76 6.46
CA LEU A 71 37.73 44.47 5.28
C LEU A 71 37.54 43.66 3.99
N LYS A 72 37.85 42.36 4.01
CA LYS A 72 37.61 41.45 2.87
C LYS A 72 36.13 41.39 2.49
N GLN A 73 35.23 41.45 3.47
CA GLN A 73 33.79 41.50 3.23
C GLN A 73 33.35 42.85 2.65
N LEU A 74 33.84 43.97 3.18
CA LEU A 74 33.53 45.32 2.67
C LEU A 74 34.03 45.55 1.24
N LYS A 75 35.15 44.93 0.85
CA LYS A 75 35.69 44.95 -0.52
C LYS A 75 34.76 44.31 -1.56
N ARG A 76 33.74 43.54 -1.14
CA ARG A 76 32.73 42.95 -2.04
C ARG A 76 31.63 43.94 -2.46
N TYR A 77 31.49 45.07 -1.76
CA TYR A 77 30.49 46.09 -2.07
C TYR A 77 31.12 47.21 -2.89
N SER A 78 30.48 47.63 -3.98
CA SER A 78 31.00 48.68 -4.87
C SER A 78 30.91 50.10 -4.27
N SER A 79 29.96 50.32 -3.36
CA SER A 79 29.75 51.61 -2.68
C SER A 79 29.18 51.44 -1.26
N PRO A 80 29.29 52.46 -0.39
CA PRO A 80 28.60 52.49 0.90
C PRO A 80 27.08 52.28 0.79
N THR A 81 26.48 52.81 -0.29
CA THR A 81 25.05 52.63 -0.58
C THR A 81 24.70 51.16 -0.82
N THR A 82 25.52 50.42 -1.59
CA THR A 82 25.30 48.98 -1.80
C THR A 82 25.47 48.16 -0.53
N PHE A 83 26.42 48.54 0.35
CA PHE A 83 26.58 47.94 1.66
C PHE A 83 25.35 48.19 2.56
N ALA A 84 24.87 49.44 2.63
CA ALA A 84 23.72 49.80 3.44
C ALA A 84 22.43 49.10 2.97
N LYS A 85 22.23 48.96 1.65
CA LYS A 85 21.11 48.19 1.09
C LYS A 85 21.20 46.70 1.46
N GLY A 86 22.36 46.07 1.25
CA GLY A 86 22.57 44.66 1.62
C GLY A 86 22.43 44.42 3.14
N PHE A 87 22.89 45.35 3.98
CA PHE A 87 22.67 45.30 5.42
C PHE A 87 21.18 45.39 5.77
N LYS A 88 20.45 46.33 5.17
CA LYS A 88 19.00 46.49 5.37
C LYS A 88 18.22 45.25 4.92
N GLU A 89 18.60 44.61 3.82
CA GLU A 89 17.99 43.37 3.34
C GLU A 89 18.24 42.20 4.29
N ARG A 90 19.48 42.03 4.80
CA ARG A 90 19.81 41.04 5.82
C ARG A 90 19.01 41.27 7.11
N GLU A 91 18.96 42.51 7.59
CA GLU A 91 18.12 42.90 8.73
C GLU A 91 16.64 42.64 8.47
N SER A 92 16.15 42.90 7.26
CA SER A 92 14.78 42.62 6.87
C SER A 92 14.49 41.11 6.86
N LEU A 93 15.46 40.29 6.43
CA LEU A 93 15.35 38.83 6.41
C LEU A 93 15.43 38.22 7.82
N ILE A 94 16.22 38.81 8.71
CA ILE A 94 16.25 38.45 10.14
C ILE A 94 14.94 38.85 10.81
N ARG A 95 14.47 40.09 10.58
CA ARG A 95 13.22 40.61 11.14
C ARG A 95 11.97 39.94 10.57
N SER A 96 12.02 39.42 9.34
CA SER A 96 10.90 38.67 8.76
C SER A 96 10.73 37.29 9.41
N GLY A 97 11.69 36.84 10.23
CA GLY A 97 11.66 35.51 10.85
C GLY A 97 11.84 34.37 9.86
N GLN A 98 12.25 34.67 8.62
CA GLN A 98 12.48 33.65 7.59
C GLN A 98 13.72 32.78 7.89
N LEU A 99 14.65 33.29 8.68
CA LEU A 99 15.79 32.52 9.18
C LEU A 99 15.36 31.70 10.39
N LYS A 100 14.91 30.47 10.15
CA LYS A 100 14.69 29.48 11.19
C LYS A 100 16.04 28.99 11.73
N GLN A 101 16.12 28.80 13.05
CA GLN A 101 17.30 28.19 13.67
C GLN A 101 17.54 26.80 13.07
N ALA A 102 18.81 26.46 12.84
CA ALA A 102 19.18 25.10 12.46
C ALA A 102 18.71 24.10 13.53
N LYS A 103 18.36 22.88 13.11
CA LYS A 103 17.98 21.83 14.05
C LYS A 103 19.17 21.54 14.97
N PRO A 104 19.00 21.59 16.31
CA PRO A 104 20.05 21.21 17.25
C PRO A 104 20.46 19.75 17.06
N ASP A 105 21.66 19.39 17.53
CA ASP A 105 22.22 18.03 17.44
C ASP A 105 21.51 16.98 18.31
N GLY A 106 20.46 17.38 19.03
CA GLY A 106 19.65 16.49 19.87
C GLY A 106 20.21 16.26 21.27
N THR A 107 21.41 16.76 21.60
CA THR A 107 22.04 16.54 22.92
C THR A 107 21.50 17.48 24.01
N ASP A 108 20.98 18.64 23.61
CA ASP A 108 20.29 19.58 24.48
C ASP A 108 18.77 19.48 24.25
N GLU A 109 18.09 18.77 25.16
CA GLU A 109 16.63 18.58 25.13
C GLU A 109 15.86 19.90 25.18
N LYS A 110 16.39 20.91 25.89
CA LYS A 110 15.72 22.21 26.03
C LYS A 110 15.83 23.01 24.73
N ALA A 111 17.02 23.03 24.12
CA ALA A 111 17.21 23.66 22.82
C ALA A 111 16.37 22.98 21.73
N MET A 112 16.26 21.65 21.79
CA MET A 112 15.38 20.89 20.90
C MET A 112 13.90 21.22 21.10
N ALA A 113 13.43 21.34 22.34
CA ALA A 113 12.04 21.69 22.64
C ALA A 113 11.69 23.10 22.16
N GLU A 114 12.56 24.09 22.40
CA GLU A 114 12.40 25.46 21.88
C GLU A 114 12.39 25.48 20.35
N TRP A 115 13.33 24.77 19.71
CA TRP A 115 13.37 24.64 18.25
C TRP A 115 12.10 23.99 17.69
N ARG A 116 11.60 22.90 18.30
CA ARG A 116 10.38 22.21 17.87
C ARG A 116 9.19 23.16 17.91
N LYS A 117 9.03 23.88 19.02
CA LYS A 117 7.97 24.88 19.20
C LYS A 117 8.03 25.97 18.14
N ASP A 118 9.20 26.53 17.87
CA ASP A 118 9.40 27.59 16.87
C ASP A 118 9.16 27.09 15.44
N ASN A 119 9.31 25.78 15.20
CA ASN A 119 9.12 25.16 13.89
C ASN A 119 7.73 24.55 13.68
N GLY A 120 6.85 24.59 14.68
CA GLY A 120 5.50 24.01 14.62
C GLY A 120 5.51 22.48 14.66
N VAL A 121 6.55 21.88 15.24
CA VAL A 121 6.61 20.46 15.55
C VAL A 121 5.81 20.22 16.84
N PRO A 122 4.92 19.23 16.89
CA PRO A 122 4.23 18.86 18.12
C PRO A 122 5.21 18.54 19.27
N ASP A 123 4.77 18.74 20.51
CA ASP A 123 5.57 18.44 21.70
C ASP A 123 5.92 16.94 21.78
N ASP A 124 5.03 16.08 21.29
CA ASP A 124 5.12 14.61 21.33
C ASP A 124 4.60 14.00 20.00
N PRO A 125 5.08 12.80 19.58
CA PRO A 125 4.56 12.08 18.41
C PRO A 125 3.03 11.92 18.39
N THR A 126 2.39 11.77 19.54
CA THR A 126 0.92 11.65 19.65
C THR A 126 0.17 12.94 19.32
N GLY A 127 0.88 14.07 19.25
CA GLY A 127 0.32 15.37 18.91
C GLY A 127 0.01 15.57 17.42
N TYR A 128 0.50 14.68 16.54
CA TYR A 128 0.14 14.72 15.13
C TYR A 128 -1.30 14.26 14.90
N LYS A 129 -1.96 14.91 13.94
CA LYS A 129 -3.33 14.57 13.56
C LYS A 129 -3.35 13.89 12.20
N VAL A 130 -4.20 12.88 12.06
CA VAL A 130 -4.55 12.32 10.75
C VAL A 130 -5.66 13.18 10.14
N PRO A 131 -5.47 13.75 8.94
CA PRO A 131 -6.53 14.48 8.24
C PRO A 131 -7.70 13.58 7.87
N ASP A 132 -8.94 14.09 7.91
CA ASP A 132 -10.15 13.31 7.61
C ASP A 132 -10.16 12.71 6.20
N ASP A 133 -9.58 13.42 5.23
CA ASP A 133 -9.46 13.00 3.85
C ASP A 133 -8.45 11.86 3.64
N VAL A 134 -7.51 11.70 4.57
CA VAL A 134 -6.58 10.56 4.63
C VAL A 134 -7.17 9.43 5.48
N ALA A 135 -7.81 9.76 6.61
CA ALA A 135 -8.35 8.80 7.56
C ALA A 135 -9.31 7.79 6.91
N LYS A 136 -10.09 8.22 5.91
CA LYS A 136 -11.01 7.34 5.16
C LYS A 136 -10.34 6.20 4.38
N PHE A 137 -9.04 6.28 4.12
CA PHE A 137 -8.26 5.26 3.43
C PHE A 137 -7.48 4.36 4.38
N LEU A 138 -7.51 4.66 5.69
CA LEU A 138 -6.81 3.90 6.71
C LEU A 138 -7.77 2.91 7.36
N THR A 139 -7.26 1.71 7.64
CA THR A 139 -7.94 0.65 8.36
C THR A 139 -7.40 0.54 9.79
N ASP A 140 -8.04 -0.28 10.62
CA ASP A 140 -7.52 -0.60 11.94
C ASP A 140 -6.12 -1.25 11.88
N GLY A 141 -5.79 -1.95 10.80
CA GLY A 141 -4.48 -2.56 10.58
C GLY A 141 -3.36 -1.54 10.34
N ASP A 142 -3.70 -0.32 9.94
CA ASP A 142 -2.73 0.75 9.63
C ASP A 142 -2.30 1.53 10.87
N LYS A 143 -3.04 1.45 11.98
CA LYS A 143 -2.75 2.13 13.25
C LYS A 143 -1.28 2.01 13.71
N PRO A 144 -0.66 0.81 13.78
CA PRO A 144 0.74 0.70 14.19
C PRO A 144 1.70 1.37 13.20
N ILE A 145 1.38 1.38 11.91
CA ILE A 145 2.21 2.01 10.87
C ILE A 145 2.14 3.54 11.00
N VAL A 146 0.94 4.08 11.22
CA VAL A 146 0.73 5.52 11.45
C VAL A 146 1.43 5.99 12.73
N SER A 147 1.35 5.20 13.81
CA SER A 147 2.06 5.50 15.06
C SER A 147 3.57 5.54 14.85
N ALA A 148 4.14 4.51 14.21
CA ALA A 148 5.57 4.46 13.90
C ALA A 148 5.99 5.62 12.98
N TRP A 149 5.16 5.98 12.00
CA TRP A 149 5.41 7.14 11.15
C TRP A 149 5.46 8.45 11.95
N PHE A 150 4.57 8.63 12.92
CA PHE A 150 4.57 9.83 13.76
C PHE A 150 5.77 9.90 14.71
N GLU A 151 6.25 8.77 15.20
CA GLU A 151 7.52 8.70 15.94
C GLU A 151 8.70 9.15 15.07
N ASP A 152 8.81 8.61 13.86
CA ASP A 152 9.84 8.98 12.90
C ASP A 152 9.73 10.45 12.46
N ALA A 153 8.52 10.94 12.21
CA ALA A 153 8.26 12.33 11.86
C ALA A 153 8.65 13.28 12.99
N HIS A 154 8.36 12.93 14.24
CA HIS A 154 8.76 13.72 15.41
C HIS A 154 10.28 13.75 15.58
N ALA A 155 10.93 12.60 15.46
CA ALA A 155 12.38 12.47 15.52
C ALA A 155 13.06 13.28 14.40
N ALA A 156 12.48 13.26 13.20
CA ALA A 156 12.91 14.07 12.07
C ALA A 156 12.68 15.57 12.28
N GLY A 157 11.74 15.95 13.14
CA GLY A 157 11.37 17.34 13.43
C GLY A 157 10.40 17.90 12.39
N PHE A 158 9.52 17.05 11.85
CA PHE A 158 8.49 17.47 10.91
C PHE A 158 7.38 18.23 11.62
N ASN A 159 6.91 19.31 11.02
CA ASN A 159 5.66 19.92 11.47
C ASN A 159 4.44 19.10 11.01
N GLN A 160 3.25 19.49 11.46
CA GLN A 160 1.99 18.81 11.11
C GLN A 160 1.79 18.65 9.59
N GLU A 161 2.05 19.71 8.80
CA GLU A 161 1.86 19.67 7.34
C GLU A 161 2.84 18.70 6.67
N GLN A 162 4.09 18.67 7.13
CA GLN A 162 5.11 17.76 6.61
C GLN A 162 4.80 16.30 6.94
N ALA A 163 4.38 16.02 8.18
CA ALA A 163 3.96 14.68 8.59
C ALA A 163 2.73 14.21 7.81
N GLN A 164 1.76 15.11 7.57
CA GLN A 164 0.57 14.86 6.77
C GLN A 164 0.91 14.44 5.33
N ARG A 165 1.88 15.10 4.67
CA ARG A 165 2.27 14.73 3.29
C ARG A 165 2.77 13.28 3.18
N GLY A 166 3.42 12.76 4.22
CA GLY A 166 3.82 11.36 4.28
C GLY A 166 2.63 10.41 4.36
N LEU A 167 1.63 10.75 5.17
CA LEU A 167 0.39 9.98 5.26
C LEU A 167 -0.45 10.03 3.97
N GLU A 168 -0.52 11.19 3.30
CA GLU A 168 -1.17 11.32 2.01
C GLU A 168 -0.49 10.44 0.95
N TRP A 169 0.84 10.42 0.93
CA TRP A 169 1.60 9.53 0.06
C TRP A 169 1.32 8.06 0.38
N TYR A 170 1.27 7.69 1.65
CA TYR A 170 0.98 6.32 2.09
C TYR A 170 -0.43 5.87 1.65
N ALA A 171 -1.46 6.66 1.96
CA ALA A 171 -2.84 6.38 1.56
C ALA A 171 -2.99 6.27 0.04
N LYS A 172 -2.38 7.18 -0.72
CA LYS A 172 -2.35 7.11 -2.19
C LYS A 172 -1.66 5.84 -2.68
N THR A 173 -0.59 5.42 -2.02
CA THR A 173 0.15 4.21 -2.38
C THR A 173 -0.69 2.96 -2.13
N LEU A 174 -1.41 2.88 -1.01
CA LEU A 174 -2.35 1.79 -0.75
C LEU A 174 -3.43 1.71 -1.84
N SER A 175 -4.08 2.83 -2.17
CA SER A 175 -5.07 2.90 -3.26
C SER A 175 -4.49 2.44 -4.59
N ASN A 176 -3.26 2.86 -4.94
CA ASN A 176 -2.61 2.44 -6.18
C ASN A 176 -2.30 0.94 -6.18
N ILE A 177 -1.89 0.36 -5.05
CA ILE A 177 -1.62 -1.07 -4.93
C ILE A 177 -2.91 -1.87 -5.12
N GLU A 178 -4.01 -1.45 -4.50
CA GLU A 178 -5.33 -2.08 -4.66
C GLU A 178 -5.82 -2.01 -6.11
N GLU A 179 -5.71 -0.84 -6.76
CA GLU A 179 -6.08 -0.67 -8.16
C GLU A 179 -5.23 -1.55 -9.09
N GLN A 180 -3.92 -1.59 -8.87
CA GLN A 180 -3.00 -2.44 -9.65
C GLN A 180 -3.33 -3.92 -9.45
N GLN A 181 -3.62 -4.33 -8.22
CA GLN A 181 -4.01 -5.71 -7.92
C GLN A 181 -5.34 -6.06 -8.59
N ALA A 182 -6.34 -5.19 -8.53
CA ALA A 182 -7.63 -5.40 -9.20
C ALA A 182 -7.47 -5.47 -10.73
N ALA A 183 -6.60 -4.63 -11.32
CA ALA A 183 -6.28 -4.68 -12.74
C ALA A 183 -5.58 -5.99 -13.13
N ALA A 184 -4.59 -6.41 -12.34
CA ALA A 184 -3.86 -7.66 -12.55
C ALA A 184 -4.79 -8.89 -12.41
N ASP A 185 -5.66 -8.91 -11.41
CA ASP A 185 -6.67 -9.95 -11.20
C ASP A 185 -7.63 -10.03 -12.40
N ASN A 186 -8.16 -8.89 -12.87
CA ASN A 186 -9.04 -8.87 -14.05
C ASN A 186 -8.33 -9.38 -15.32
N GLN A 187 -7.06 -9.00 -15.51
CA GLN A 187 -6.27 -9.49 -16.63
C GLN A 187 -6.00 -11.00 -16.52
N ALA A 188 -5.63 -11.48 -15.34
CA ALA A 188 -5.37 -12.89 -15.06
C ALA A 188 -6.63 -13.74 -15.29
N LYS A 189 -7.78 -13.26 -14.81
CA LYS A 189 -9.09 -13.86 -15.03
C LYS A 189 -9.42 -13.98 -16.52
N ASN A 190 -9.35 -12.88 -17.27
CA ASN A 190 -9.67 -12.90 -18.70
C ASN A 190 -8.74 -13.85 -19.48
N ALA A 191 -7.44 -13.80 -19.20
CA ALA A 191 -6.48 -14.72 -19.80
C ALA A 191 -6.77 -16.19 -19.45
N ALA A 192 -7.23 -16.44 -18.23
CA ALA A 192 -7.60 -17.79 -17.81
C ALA A 192 -8.87 -18.28 -18.50
N GLU A 193 -9.91 -17.45 -18.58
CA GLU A 193 -11.14 -17.77 -19.31
C GLU A 193 -10.85 -18.06 -20.79
N ASP A 194 -10.02 -17.25 -21.44
CA ASP A 194 -9.63 -17.45 -22.84
C ASP A 194 -8.88 -18.77 -23.04
N ALA A 195 -7.94 -19.11 -22.15
CA ALA A 195 -7.20 -20.36 -22.21
C ALA A 195 -8.14 -21.58 -22.01
N LEU A 196 -9.04 -21.52 -21.03
CA LEU A 196 -10.01 -22.58 -20.76
C LEU A 196 -11.02 -22.75 -21.90
N ARG A 197 -11.47 -21.66 -22.51
CA ARG A 197 -12.37 -21.69 -23.69
C ARG A 197 -11.68 -22.17 -24.97
N LYS A 198 -10.35 -22.11 -25.02
CA LYS A 198 -9.57 -22.67 -26.12
C LYS A 198 -9.43 -24.19 -25.99
N GLU A 199 -9.26 -24.68 -24.76
CA GLU A 199 -9.11 -26.11 -24.48
C GLU A 199 -10.46 -26.84 -24.50
N TRP A 200 -11.51 -26.22 -23.96
CA TRP A 200 -12.86 -26.80 -23.93
C TRP A 200 -13.73 -26.24 -25.04
N SER A 201 -14.56 -27.07 -25.66
CA SER A 201 -15.60 -26.56 -26.54
C SER A 201 -16.58 -25.66 -25.76
N HIS A 202 -17.28 -24.76 -26.46
CA HIS A 202 -18.23 -23.83 -25.83
C HIS A 202 -19.29 -24.55 -24.97
N ALA A 203 -19.70 -25.75 -25.38
CA ALA A 203 -20.67 -26.57 -24.66
C ALA A 203 -20.09 -27.18 -23.36
N GLU A 204 -18.79 -27.45 -23.32
CA GLU A 204 -18.12 -28.12 -22.19
C GLU A 204 -17.63 -27.13 -21.14
N TYR A 205 -17.27 -25.90 -21.54
CA TYR A 205 -16.70 -24.88 -20.66
C TYR A 205 -17.53 -24.69 -19.37
N LYS A 206 -18.84 -24.45 -19.53
CA LYS A 206 -19.74 -24.20 -18.39
C LYS A 206 -19.84 -25.41 -17.47
N ALA A 207 -19.90 -26.60 -18.04
CA ALA A 207 -20.08 -27.82 -17.27
C ALA A 207 -18.79 -28.22 -16.55
N ASN A 208 -17.63 -28.06 -17.18
CA ASN A 208 -16.32 -28.31 -16.56
C ASN A 208 -16.02 -27.33 -15.43
N THR A 209 -16.27 -26.03 -15.63
CA THR A 209 -16.15 -25.01 -14.56
C THR A 209 -17.10 -25.29 -13.40
N THR A 210 -18.32 -25.76 -13.66
CA THR A 210 -19.27 -26.17 -12.61
C THR A 210 -18.77 -27.38 -11.83
N LEU A 211 -18.20 -28.39 -12.52
CA LEU A 211 -17.62 -29.56 -11.88
C LEU A 211 -16.41 -29.22 -11.02
N ALA A 212 -15.52 -28.35 -11.52
CA ALA A 212 -14.38 -27.83 -10.76
C ALA A 212 -14.84 -27.14 -9.48
N ALA A 213 -15.80 -26.20 -9.59
CA ALA A 213 -16.33 -25.49 -8.43
C ALA A 213 -16.98 -26.43 -7.41
N ARG A 214 -17.77 -27.40 -7.88
CA ARG A 214 -18.41 -28.41 -7.02
C ARG A 214 -17.39 -29.29 -6.32
N TYR A 215 -16.35 -29.73 -7.02
CA TYR A 215 -15.30 -30.55 -6.42
C TYR A 215 -14.59 -29.78 -5.33
N LEU A 216 -14.12 -28.56 -5.64
CA LEU A 216 -13.33 -27.74 -4.72
C LEU A 216 -14.14 -27.30 -3.49
N ALA A 217 -15.44 -27.03 -3.64
CA ALA A 217 -16.34 -26.75 -2.52
C ALA A 217 -16.43 -27.91 -1.50
N ASN A 218 -16.16 -29.16 -1.93
CA ASN A 218 -16.12 -30.33 -1.04
C ASN A 218 -14.71 -30.64 -0.48
N THR A 219 -13.73 -29.77 -0.75
CA THR A 219 -12.37 -29.86 -0.19
C THR A 219 -12.21 -28.85 0.96
N PRO A 220 -11.10 -28.91 1.73
CA PRO A 220 -10.78 -27.88 2.71
C PRO A 220 -10.63 -26.46 2.14
N LEU A 221 -10.52 -26.31 0.80
CA LEU A 221 -10.50 -24.99 0.15
C LEU A 221 -11.86 -24.29 0.17
N GLY A 222 -12.96 -25.05 0.29
CA GLY A 222 -14.31 -24.53 0.41
C GLY A 222 -14.81 -23.76 -0.82
N GLU A 223 -15.93 -23.04 -0.67
CA GLU A 223 -16.58 -22.32 -1.77
C GLU A 223 -15.79 -21.11 -2.27
N GLN A 224 -14.93 -20.53 -1.42
CA GLN A 224 -14.08 -19.38 -1.75
C GLN A 224 -12.76 -19.76 -2.41
N TRP A 225 -12.59 -21.02 -2.83
CA TRP A 225 -11.37 -21.53 -3.44
C TRP A 225 -10.84 -20.64 -4.58
N ALA A 226 -11.74 -20.04 -5.35
CA ALA A 226 -11.39 -19.24 -6.52
C ALA A 226 -10.67 -17.94 -6.13
N ASP A 227 -10.97 -17.38 -4.96
CA ASP A 227 -10.38 -16.14 -4.45
C ASP A 227 -9.10 -16.37 -3.62
N LEU A 228 -8.79 -17.63 -3.29
CA LEU A 228 -7.54 -17.97 -2.60
C LEU A 228 -6.35 -17.57 -3.47
N ARG A 229 -5.37 -16.91 -2.85
CA ARG A 229 -4.16 -16.46 -3.54
C ARG A 229 -3.02 -17.47 -3.39
N THR A 230 -2.25 -17.66 -4.45
CA THR A 230 -1.00 -18.42 -4.38
C THR A 230 0.15 -17.53 -3.88
N ALA A 231 1.33 -18.10 -3.68
CA ALA A 231 2.51 -17.38 -3.18
C ALA A 231 2.96 -16.22 -4.09
N ASP A 232 2.62 -16.29 -5.38
CA ASP A 232 2.87 -15.22 -6.35
C ASP A 232 1.82 -14.10 -6.35
N GLY A 233 0.78 -14.22 -5.51
CA GLY A 233 -0.31 -13.27 -5.39
C GLY A 233 -1.46 -13.49 -6.39
N ARG A 234 -1.37 -14.40 -7.36
CA ARG A 234 -2.46 -14.69 -8.30
C ARG A 234 -3.57 -15.49 -7.61
N ARG A 235 -4.83 -15.27 -8.00
CA ARG A 235 -5.96 -16.09 -7.54
C ARG A 235 -5.92 -17.49 -8.15
N LEU A 236 -6.31 -18.49 -7.36
CA LEU A 236 -6.31 -19.89 -7.76
C LEU A 236 -7.35 -20.17 -8.85
N GLY A 237 -8.48 -19.46 -8.83
CA GLY A 237 -9.50 -19.48 -9.88
C GLY A 237 -9.00 -18.98 -11.23
N ASP A 238 -7.97 -18.13 -11.23
CA ASP A 238 -7.37 -17.60 -12.44
C ASP A 238 -6.24 -18.49 -12.97
N SER A 239 -6.02 -19.69 -12.43
CA SER A 239 -5.03 -20.64 -12.94
C SER A 239 -5.71 -21.68 -13.85
N PRO A 240 -5.51 -21.62 -15.19
CA PRO A 240 -6.17 -22.56 -16.11
C PRO A 240 -5.86 -24.02 -15.78
N ASP A 241 -4.59 -24.33 -15.53
CA ASP A 241 -4.14 -25.69 -15.23
C ASP A 241 -4.78 -26.24 -13.97
N PHE A 242 -4.94 -25.40 -12.94
CA PHE A 242 -5.61 -25.78 -11.71
C PHE A 242 -7.10 -26.02 -11.92
N VAL A 243 -7.77 -25.13 -12.66
CA VAL A 243 -9.20 -25.26 -12.96
C VAL A 243 -9.47 -26.50 -13.82
N MET A 244 -8.59 -26.81 -14.77
CA MET A 244 -8.68 -28.03 -15.58
C MET A 244 -8.50 -29.28 -14.72
N TRP A 245 -7.46 -29.31 -13.89
CA TRP A 245 -7.25 -30.40 -12.94
C TRP A 245 -8.48 -30.61 -12.03
N ALA A 246 -9.03 -29.54 -11.47
CA ALA A 246 -10.20 -29.60 -10.61
C ALA A 246 -11.45 -30.09 -11.35
N ALA A 247 -11.62 -29.70 -12.62
CA ALA A 247 -12.71 -30.21 -13.46
C ALA A 247 -12.57 -31.72 -13.67
N ASP A 248 -11.36 -32.23 -13.92
CA ASP A 248 -11.09 -33.66 -14.06
C ASP A 248 -11.31 -34.43 -12.76
N GLN A 249 -10.93 -33.87 -11.62
CA GLN A 249 -11.25 -34.45 -10.31
C GLN A 249 -12.77 -34.48 -10.07
N GLY A 250 -13.48 -33.42 -10.45
CA GLY A 250 -14.93 -33.35 -10.40
C GLY A 250 -15.60 -34.41 -11.27
N ARG A 251 -15.09 -34.64 -12.49
CA ARG A 251 -15.59 -35.73 -13.35
C ARG A 251 -15.37 -37.11 -12.71
N GLN A 252 -14.21 -37.34 -12.10
CA GLN A 252 -13.93 -38.60 -11.41
C GLN A 252 -14.87 -38.81 -10.22
N SER A 253 -15.12 -37.76 -9.44
CA SER A 253 -15.94 -37.83 -8.22
C SER A 253 -17.45 -37.86 -8.49
N PHE A 254 -17.93 -37.17 -9.53
CA PHE A 254 -19.38 -36.99 -9.75
C PHE A 254 -19.94 -37.66 -11.00
N GLY A 255 -19.06 -38.13 -11.91
CA GLY A 255 -19.44 -38.72 -13.19
C GLY A 255 -19.38 -37.72 -14.35
N ASP A 256 -19.93 -38.12 -15.50
CA ASP A 256 -19.83 -37.39 -16.76
C ASP A 256 -20.48 -35.98 -16.71
N VAL A 257 -20.08 -35.12 -17.63
CA VAL A 257 -20.47 -33.71 -17.81
C VAL A 257 -21.99 -33.51 -17.83
N ALA A 258 -22.76 -34.51 -18.25
CA ALA A 258 -24.23 -34.52 -18.19
C ALA A 258 -24.81 -34.34 -16.76
N PHE A 259 -24.04 -34.68 -15.72
CA PHE A 259 -24.40 -34.55 -14.30
C PHE A 259 -23.76 -33.32 -13.61
N ALA A 260 -23.08 -32.46 -14.37
CA ALA A 260 -22.48 -31.24 -13.84
C ALA A 260 -23.52 -30.29 -13.22
N THR A 261 -24.77 -30.33 -13.69
CA THR A 261 -25.87 -29.57 -13.10
C THR A 261 -26.58 -30.41 -12.03
N GLY A 262 -26.81 -29.83 -10.85
CA GLY A 262 -27.56 -30.50 -9.77
C GLY A 262 -28.99 -30.91 -10.16
N GLU A 263 -29.52 -30.38 -11.27
CA GLU A 263 -30.80 -30.79 -11.84
C GLU A 263 -30.74 -32.19 -12.49
N SER A 264 -29.67 -32.51 -13.21
CA SER A 264 -29.46 -33.84 -13.79
C SER A 264 -29.28 -34.90 -12.69
N ASP A 265 -28.56 -34.56 -11.62
CA ASP A 265 -28.45 -35.42 -10.44
C ASP A 265 -29.81 -35.69 -9.78
N ARG A 266 -30.64 -34.66 -9.60
CA ARG A 266 -32.00 -34.82 -9.06
C ARG A 266 -32.88 -35.67 -9.96
N LYS A 267 -32.81 -35.48 -11.28
CA LYS A 267 -33.58 -36.29 -12.26
C LYS A 267 -33.13 -37.76 -12.23
N PHE A 268 -31.83 -38.00 -12.14
CA PHE A 268 -31.26 -39.34 -12.03
C PHE A 268 -31.71 -40.05 -10.74
N ALA A 269 -31.63 -39.36 -9.59
CA ALA A 269 -32.12 -39.88 -8.32
C ALA A 269 -33.63 -40.15 -8.35
N ALA A 270 -34.44 -39.22 -8.87
CA ALA A 270 -35.88 -39.39 -8.98
C ALA A 270 -36.27 -40.57 -9.88
N ARG A 271 -35.54 -40.77 -10.99
CA ARG A 271 -35.79 -41.91 -11.89
C ARG A 271 -35.45 -43.24 -11.24
N LYS A 272 -34.35 -43.29 -10.47
CA LYS A 272 -33.99 -44.46 -9.67
C LYS A 272 -35.10 -44.80 -8.66
N ASP A 273 -35.59 -43.81 -7.91
CA ASP A 273 -36.65 -44.00 -6.92
C ASP A 273 -37.97 -44.46 -7.56
N GLU A 274 -38.31 -43.92 -8.74
CA GLU A 274 -39.49 -44.34 -9.51
C GLU A 274 -39.38 -45.83 -9.90
N ILE A 275 -38.23 -46.24 -10.46
CA ILE A 275 -38.00 -47.62 -10.88
C ILE A 275 -38.01 -48.57 -9.67
N GLU A 276 -37.42 -48.17 -8.53
CA GLU A 276 -37.49 -48.95 -7.29
C GLU A 276 -38.92 -49.08 -6.75
N SER A 277 -39.74 -48.05 -6.90
CA SER A 277 -41.17 -48.11 -6.55
C SER A 277 -41.92 -49.11 -7.44
N VAL A 278 -41.69 -49.09 -8.76
CA VAL A 278 -42.29 -50.05 -9.69
C VAL A 278 -41.81 -51.47 -9.41
N LEU A 279 -40.52 -51.67 -9.13
CA LEU A 279 -39.98 -52.98 -8.73
C LEU A 279 -40.70 -53.56 -7.51
N LYS A 280 -41.04 -52.70 -6.53
CA LYS A 280 -41.75 -53.10 -5.29
C LYS A 280 -43.24 -53.33 -5.48
N THR A 281 -43.87 -52.62 -6.41
CA THR A 281 -45.34 -52.55 -6.53
C THR A 281 -45.91 -53.32 -7.73
N ASP A 282 -45.16 -53.43 -8.83
CA ASP A 282 -45.58 -54.12 -10.05
C ASP A 282 -44.38 -54.72 -10.80
N ILE A 283 -43.99 -55.93 -10.38
CA ILE A 283 -42.86 -56.66 -10.95
C ILE A 283 -43.08 -57.06 -12.42
N ASN A 284 -44.34 -57.22 -12.85
CA ASN A 284 -44.64 -57.56 -14.24
C ASN A 284 -44.38 -56.36 -15.16
N ARG A 285 -44.81 -55.17 -14.72
CA ARG A 285 -44.51 -53.91 -15.42
C ARG A 285 -43.00 -53.65 -15.46
N TYR A 286 -42.29 -53.89 -14.35
CA TYR A 286 -40.85 -53.73 -14.26
C TYR A 286 -40.10 -54.45 -15.39
N PHE A 287 -40.38 -55.75 -15.61
CA PHE A 287 -39.74 -56.50 -16.69
C PHE A 287 -40.31 -56.18 -18.08
N LYS A 288 -41.62 -55.95 -18.19
CA LYS A 288 -42.27 -55.69 -19.49
C LYS A 288 -41.80 -54.38 -20.12
N GLU A 289 -41.61 -53.33 -19.31
CA GLU A 289 -41.13 -52.02 -19.76
C GLU A 289 -39.60 -51.95 -19.89
N GLY A 290 -38.88 -53.03 -19.56
CA GLY A 290 -37.42 -53.07 -19.63
C GLY A 290 -36.72 -52.23 -18.56
N LEU A 291 -37.41 -51.94 -17.45
CA LEU A 291 -36.88 -51.12 -16.36
C LEU A 291 -35.76 -51.86 -15.60
N ASP A 292 -35.67 -53.18 -15.73
CA ASP A 292 -34.55 -53.99 -15.23
C ASP A 292 -33.21 -53.60 -15.83
N LYS A 293 -33.19 -53.37 -17.14
CA LYS A 293 -31.99 -52.94 -17.87
C LYS A 293 -31.63 -51.50 -17.57
N GLU A 294 -32.64 -50.63 -17.52
CA GLU A 294 -32.46 -49.22 -17.14
C GLU A 294 -31.91 -49.11 -15.72
N TYR A 295 -32.46 -49.86 -14.76
CA TYR A 295 -31.99 -49.88 -13.38
C TYR A 295 -30.55 -50.39 -13.27
N ALA A 296 -30.18 -51.42 -14.02
CA ALA A 296 -28.80 -51.93 -14.04
C ALA A 296 -27.80 -50.88 -14.54
N GLU A 297 -28.13 -50.10 -15.57
CA GLU A 297 -27.28 -49.01 -16.06
C GLU A 297 -27.20 -47.84 -15.08
N ILE A 298 -28.31 -47.51 -14.40
CA ILE A 298 -28.34 -46.52 -13.31
C ILE A 298 -27.42 -46.95 -12.16
N LEU A 299 -27.51 -48.21 -11.71
CA LEU A 299 -26.67 -48.73 -10.63
C LEU A 299 -25.18 -48.77 -10.99
N LYS A 300 -24.85 -49.18 -12.22
CA LYS A 300 -23.48 -49.17 -12.74
C LYS A 300 -22.89 -47.76 -12.82
N THR A 301 -23.72 -46.78 -13.15
CA THR A 301 -23.33 -45.37 -13.14
C THR A 301 -23.10 -44.87 -11.70
N ASP A 302 -23.97 -45.24 -10.76
CA ASP A 302 -23.81 -44.95 -9.33
C ASP A 302 -22.53 -45.58 -8.73
N GLU A 303 -22.21 -46.82 -9.09
CA GLU A 303 -20.98 -47.48 -8.63
C GLU A 303 -19.71 -46.79 -9.14
N LYS A 304 -19.72 -46.30 -10.38
CA LYS A 304 -18.60 -45.53 -10.93
C LYS A 304 -18.38 -44.21 -10.20
N ARG A 305 -19.45 -43.58 -9.68
CA ARG A 305 -19.40 -42.32 -8.92
C ARG A 305 -18.89 -42.49 -7.49
N LYS A 306 -18.89 -43.72 -6.96
CA LYS A 306 -18.47 -44.03 -5.58
C LYS A 306 -17.00 -44.46 -5.46
N ARG A 307 -16.32 -44.67 -6.59
CA ARG A 307 -14.91 -45.06 -6.63
C ARG A 307 -14.02 -43.84 -6.81
#